data_AF-A0A6N8B261-F1
#
_entry.id   AF-A0A6N8B261-F1
#
_cell.length_a   1.000
_cell.length_b   1.000
_cell.length_c   1.000
_cell.angle_alpha   90.00
_cell.angle_beta   90.00
_cell.angle_gamma   90.00
#
_symmetry.space_group_name_H-M   'P 1'
#
loop_
_entity.id
_entity.type
_entity.pdbx_description
1 polymer ?
#
loop_
_entity_poly.entity_id
_entity_poly.type
_entity_poly.pdbx_seq_one_letter_code
_entity_poly.pdbx_strand_id
1 'polypeptide(L)' 'MEYHAVPNCIFTKPEIASVGITETQAKEKGQPINVGKFNFMANGKALSMGEAEGMVKVLACASTLGSK' A
#
# COMPACT_ATOMS: atom_id res chain seq x y z
N MET A 1 14.70 -1.32 19.89
CA MET A 1 14.66 -1.73 18.47
C MET A 1 13.48 -1.04 17.82
N GLU A 2 13.67 -0.46 16.63
CA GLU A 2 12.62 0.22 15.85
C GLU A 2 11.99 -0.79 14.88
N TYR A 3 10.70 -1.10 15.04
CA TYR A 3 10.00 -2.13 14.25
C TYR A 3 9.05 -1.56 13.18
N HIS A 4 9.26 -0.31 12.76
CA HIS A 4 8.35 0.36 11.84
C HIS A 4 8.36 -0.16 10.39
N ALA A 5 9.38 -0.95 10.01
CA ALA A 5 9.57 -1.44 8.65
C ALA A 5 9.64 -2.97 8.56
N VAL A 6 8.98 -3.69 9.47
CA VAL A 6 8.90 -5.16 9.40
C VAL A 6 7.77 -5.56 8.42
N PRO A 7 8.06 -6.30 7.34
CA PRO A 7 7.05 -6.74 6.39
C PRO A 7 6.24 -7.91 6.93
N ASN A 8 4.98 -7.99 6.50
CA ASN A 8 4.10 -9.15 6.69
C ASN A 8 3.59 -9.62 5.33
N CYS A 9 3.60 -10.93 5.11
CA CYS A 9 3.20 -11.57 3.85
C CYS A 9 2.28 -12.76 4.11
N ILE A 10 1.25 -12.92 3.28
CA ILE A 10 0.34 -14.05 3.24
C ILE A 10 0.42 -14.65 1.83
N PHE A 11 0.91 -15.88 1.73
CA PHE A 11 1.22 -16.56 0.47
C PHE A 11 -0.01 -17.28 -0.13
N THR A 12 -1.13 -16.57 -0.19
CA THR A 12 -2.34 -17.00 -0.91
C THR A 12 -2.25 -16.65 -2.39
N LYS A 13 -3.27 -17.01 -3.18
CA LYS A 13 -3.44 -16.53 -4.55
C LYS A 13 -4.76 -15.74 -4.64
N PRO A 14 -4.72 -14.41 -4.85
CA PRO A 14 -3.54 -13.53 -4.92
C PRO A 14 -2.76 -13.42 -3.59
N GLU A 15 -1.48 -13.07 -3.67
CA GLU A 15 -0.64 -12.82 -2.49
C GLU A 15 -0.99 -11.48 -1.83
N ILE A 16 -0.81 -11.41 -0.52
CA ILE A 16 -1.05 -10.19 0.25
C ILE A 16 0.24 -9.82 0.99
N ALA A 17 0.70 -8.59 0.82
CA ALA A 17 1.85 -8.06 1.56
C ALA A 17 1.55 -6.67 2.10
N SER A 18 2.12 -6.35 3.26
CA SER A 18 2.06 -5.01 3.85
C SER A 18 3.28 -4.74 4.70
N VAL A 19 3.63 -3.46 4.84
CA VAL A 19 4.71 -2.99 5.70
C VAL A 19 4.36 -1.58 6.16
N GLY A 20 4.79 -1.21 7.37
CA GLY A 20 4.50 0.10 7.95
C GLY A 20 3.13 0.16 8.63
N ILE A 21 2.48 1.33 8.54
CA ILE A 21 1.21 1.60 9.23
C ILE A 21 0.01 1.41 8.31
N THR A 22 -1.15 1.12 8.91
CA THR A 22 -2.44 1.10 8.22
C THR A 22 -3.11 2.47 8.23
N GLU A 23 -4.12 2.66 7.38
CA GLU A 23 -4.94 3.88 7.39
C GLU A 23 -5.64 4.07 8.74
N THR A 24 -6.09 2.99 9.37
CA THR A 24 -6.72 3.02 10.69
C THR A 24 -5.73 3.50 11.75
N GLN A 25 -4.51 2.94 11.76
CA GLN A 25 -3.46 3.36 12.69
C GLN A 25 -3.04 4.82 12.47
N ALA A 26 -3.00 5.31 11.23
CA ALA A 26 -2.74 6.71 10.93
C ALA A 26 -3.84 7.63 11.49
N LYS A 27 -5.11 7.24 11.33
CA LYS A 27 -6.27 7.97 11.88
C LYS A 27 -6.25 8.00 13.41
N GLU A 28 -5.98 6.87 14.06
CA GLU A 28 -5.87 6.77 15.52
C GLU A 28 -4.76 7.66 16.08
N LYS A 29 -3.65 7.81 15.34
CA LYS A 29 -2.52 8.67 15.72
C LYS A 29 -2.69 10.13 15.31
N GLY A 30 -3.80 10.51 14.67
CA GLY A 30 -4.01 11.85 14.14
C GLY A 30 -2.99 12.26 13.07
N GLN A 31 -2.36 11.30 12.38
CA GLN A 31 -1.36 11.58 11.35
C GLN A 31 -2.05 11.87 10.02
N PRO A 32 -1.86 13.06 9.43
CA PRO A 32 -2.45 13.38 8.14
C PRO A 32 -1.73 12.59 7.03
N ILE A 33 -2.49 11.80 6.29
CA ILE A 33 -1.99 10.94 5.23
C ILE A 33 -2.71 11.18 3.90
N ASN A 34 -1.96 11.07 2.80
CA ASN A 34 -2.46 10.95 1.45
C ASN A 34 -2.48 9.47 1.05
N VAL A 35 -3.56 9.03 0.40
CA VAL A 35 -3.76 7.62 0.00
C VAL A 35 -3.73 7.51 -1.51
N GLY A 36 -2.71 6.84 -2.04
CA GLY A 36 -2.63 6.44 -3.45
C GLY A 36 -3.06 4.98 -3.64
N LYS A 37 -3.85 4.69 -4.66
CA LYS A 37 -4.26 3.33 -5.03
C LYS A 37 -4.04 3.11 -6.52
N PHE A 38 -3.56 1.92 -6.88
CA PHE A 38 -3.36 1.53 -8.27
C PHE A 38 -3.76 0.06 -8.46
N ASN A 39 -4.66 -0.21 -9.41
CA ASN A 39 -5.15 -1.56 -9.66
C ASN A 39 -4.23 -2.33 -10.62
N PHE A 40 -3.99 -3.62 -10.39
CA PHE A 40 -3.18 -4.45 -11.29
C PHE A 40 -3.81 -4.62 -12.68
N MET A 41 -5.14 -4.47 -12.80
CA MET A 41 -5.84 -4.36 -14.09
C MET A 41 -5.30 -3.24 -15.01
N ALA A 42 -4.69 -2.20 -14.46
CA ALA A 42 -4.07 -1.11 -15.24
C ALA A 42 -2.57 -1.36 -15.51
N ASN A 43 -2.01 -2.48 -15.07
CA ASN A 43 -0.61 -2.85 -15.28
C ASN A 43 -0.47 -3.79 -16.49
N GLY A 44 0.22 -3.35 -17.54
CA GLY A 44 0.40 -4.13 -18.76
C GLY A 44 1.12 -5.47 -18.57
N LYS A 45 2.04 -5.55 -17.60
CA LYS A 45 2.73 -6.81 -17.28
C LYS A 45 1.80 -7.80 -16.58
N ALA A 46 1.02 -7.35 -15.59
CA ALA A 46 0.04 -8.18 -14.89
C ALA A 46 -1.02 -8.73 -15.86
N LEU A 47 -1.51 -7.89 -16.79
CA LEU A 47 -2.39 -8.32 -17.87
C LEU A 47 -1.74 -9.38 -18.77
N SER A 48 -0.49 -9.15 -19.18
CA SER A 48 0.25 -10.08 -20.04
C SER A 48 0.51 -11.44 -19.37
N MET A 49 0.60 -11.46 -18.04
CA MET A 49 0.79 -12.67 -17.23
C MET A 49 -0.55 -13.34 -16.83
N GLY A 50 -1.70 -12.72 -17.10
CA GLY A 50 -3.00 -13.21 -16.65
C GLY A 50 -3.26 -13.04 -15.14
N GLU A 51 -2.45 -12.25 -14.43
CA GLU A 51 -2.49 -12.05 -12.97
C GLU A 51 -2.93 -10.62 -12.63
N ALA A 52 -4.06 -10.18 -13.19
CA ALA A 52 -4.50 -8.79 -13.10
C ALA A 52 -5.36 -8.47 -11.85
N GLU A 53 -5.60 -9.47 -11.00
CA GLU A 53 -6.36 -9.33 -9.76
C GLU A 53 -5.56 -8.59 -8.68
N GLY A 54 -6.21 -7.69 -7.95
CA GLY A 54 -5.65 -6.98 -6.80
C GLY A 54 -5.23 -5.54 -7.08
N MET A 55 -4.54 -4.95 -6.10
CA MET A 55 -4.12 -3.55 -6.12
C MET A 55 -2.90 -3.30 -5.24
N VAL A 56 -2.22 -2.18 -5.52
CA VAL A 56 -1.24 -1.57 -4.64
C VAL A 56 -1.86 -0.35 -3.97
N LYS A 57 -1.62 -0.20 -2.65
CA LYS A 57 -2.03 0.97 -1.87
C LYS A 57 -0.82 1.54 -1.15
N VAL A 58 -0.61 2.84 -1.32
CA VAL A 58 0.49 3.59 -0.70
C VAL A 58 -0.10 4.68 0.19
N LEU A 59 0.39 4.75 1.43
CA LEU A 59 0.06 5.81 2.36
C LEU A 59 1.29 6.70 2.50
N ALA A 60 1.12 8.00 2.28
CA ALA A 60 2.20 8.97 2.39
C ALA A 60 1.83 10.08 3.38
N CYS A 61 2.81 10.60 4.10
CA CYS A 61 2.61 11.75 4.97
C CYS A 61 2.18 12.97 4.15
N ALA A 62 1.04 13.58 4.52
CA ALA A 62 0.49 14.70 3.76
C ALA A 62 1.31 15.99 3.88
N SER A 63 2.08 16.17 4.97
CA SER A 63 2.89 17.37 5.18
C SER A 63 4.25 17.34 4.48
N THR A 64 4.74 16.17 4.08
CA THR A 64 6.11 16.00 3.55
C THR A 64 6.13 15.93 2.03
N LEU A 65 5.07 15.41 1.40
CA LEU A 65 4.89 15.51 -0.05
C LEU A 65 4.01 16.72 -0.34
N GLY A 66 4.64 17.78 -0.85
CA GLY A 66 3.97 19.03 -1.21
C GLY A 66 2.71 18.76 -2.02
N SER A 67 1.58 19.23 -1.49
CA SER A 67 0.32 19.38 -2.20
C SER A 67 0.55 20.25 -3.44
N LYS A 68 0.67 19.60 -4.59
CA LYS A 68 0.31 20.19 -5.87
C LYS A 68 -1.11 19.76 -6.21
#